data_AF-A0A562IS49-F1
#
_entry.id   AF-A0A562IS49-F1
#
_cell.length_a   1.000
_cell.length_b   1.000
_cell.length_c   1.000
_cell.angle_alpha   90.00
_cell.angle_beta   90.00
_cell.angle_gamma   90.00
#
_symmetry.space_group_name_H-M   'P 1'
#
loop_
_entity.id
_entity.type
_entity.pdbx_description
1 polymer ?
#
loop_
_entity_poly.entity_id
_entity_poly.type
_entity_poly.pdbx_seq_one_letter_code
_entity_poly.pdbx_strand_id
1 'polypeptide(L)'
;MLLPVVTGSPGSALAVLRAAVSAAVQTVLEAGPEVVVVVGDGAGGVRFGPGDGGDLRGFGVDREVPFAGRVRPGGRRPPLPHLVGAQLLDDAGHTGSRLGVGPDDLAGVLRDLPGPVGVLAMGDGSARRSEKAPGALDPAAAPFDAAVAAALASGDAAVLADLDAAEGARLLAAGVPVWRAVGAALLGRPVTAELRHDDAPFGVGYLVASWTAR
;
A
#
# COMPACT_ATOMS: atom_id res chain seq x y z
N MET A 1 2.54 9.82 -1.81
CA MET A 1 3.94 10.09 -2.26
C MET A 1 4.98 9.53 -1.28
N LEU A 2 5.52 8.33 -1.56
CA LEU A 2 6.75 7.80 -0.94
C LEU A 2 7.96 7.86 -1.89
N LEU A 3 7.80 8.51 -3.04
CA LEU A 3 8.86 8.61 -4.03
C LEU A 3 10.01 9.47 -3.50
N PRO A 4 11.27 9.05 -3.70
CA PRO A 4 12.40 9.87 -3.35
C PRO A 4 12.49 11.05 -4.33
N VAL A 5 12.42 12.26 -3.78
CA VAL A 5 12.75 13.56 -4.40
C VAL A 5 11.67 14.17 -5.29
N VAL A 6 10.81 15.00 -4.67
CA VAL A 6 10.42 16.29 -5.27
C VAL A 6 11.16 17.36 -4.46
N THR A 7 11.94 18.19 -5.14
CA THR A 7 12.83 19.19 -4.55
C THR A 7 12.05 20.27 -3.81
N GLY A 8 12.22 20.33 -2.49
CA GLY A 8 11.67 21.32 -1.58
C GLY A 8 11.61 20.68 -0.19
N SER A 9 12.48 21.12 0.73
CA SER A 9 12.80 20.45 2.01
C SER A 9 11.61 19.71 2.62
N PRO A 10 11.63 18.36 2.69
CA PRO A 10 10.58 17.65 3.39
C PRO A 10 10.73 17.94 4.89
N GLY A 11 9.79 18.70 5.43
CA GLY A 11 9.69 18.94 6.86
C GLY A 11 9.64 17.63 7.65
N SER A 12 9.81 17.73 8.97
CA SER A 12 9.72 16.62 9.95
C SER A 12 8.59 15.62 9.66
N ALA A 13 7.46 16.06 9.12
CA ALA A 13 6.33 15.23 8.71
C ALA A 13 6.71 14.08 7.73
N LEU A 14 7.50 14.34 6.68
CA LEU A 14 7.87 13.26 5.74
C LEU A 14 8.86 12.28 6.36
N ALA A 15 9.74 12.76 7.25
CA ALA A 15 10.66 11.89 7.99
C ALA A 15 9.87 10.95 8.93
N VAL A 16 8.85 11.46 9.62
CA VAL A 16 7.95 10.68 10.47
C VAL A 16 7.18 9.64 9.64
N LEU A 17 6.59 10.03 8.50
CA LEU A 17 5.90 9.10 7.60
C LEU A 17 6.84 7.97 7.12
N ARG A 18 8.06 8.31 6.66
CA ARG A 18 9.03 7.31 6.20
C ARG A 18 9.45 6.36 7.32
N ALA A 19 9.63 6.86 8.54
CA ALA A 19 9.92 6.02 9.70
C ALA A 19 8.77 5.05 10.01
N ALA A 20 7.52 5.53 9.97
CA ALA A 20 6.34 4.69 10.16
C ALA A 20 6.22 3.60 9.09
N VAL A 21 6.44 3.93 7.82
CA VAL A 21 6.43 2.97 6.70
C VAL A 21 7.53 1.92 6.88
N SER A 22 8.75 2.35 7.19
CA SER A 22 9.87 1.43 7.44
C SER A 22 9.55 0.46 8.57
N ALA A 23 9.01 0.96 9.69
CA ALA A 23 8.61 0.12 10.82
C ALA A 23 7.49 -0.87 10.45
N ALA A 24 6.49 -0.46 9.67
CA ALA A 24 5.43 -1.37 9.22
C ALA A 24 5.95 -2.49 8.31
N VAL A 25 6.85 -2.15 7.37
CA VAL A 25 7.49 -3.14 6.49
C VAL A 25 8.33 -4.12 7.31
N GLN A 26 9.11 -3.63 8.28
CA GLN A 26 9.89 -4.51 9.16
C GLN A 26 8.99 -5.46 9.95
N THR A 27 7.86 -5.00 10.51
CA THR A 27 6.90 -5.89 11.20
C THR A 27 6.37 -7.00 10.29
N VAL A 28 6.12 -6.73 9.00
CA VAL A 28 5.73 -7.76 8.02
C VAL A 28 6.85 -8.77 7.80
N LEU A 29 8.10 -8.32 7.70
CA LEU A 29 9.26 -9.18 7.45
C LEU A 29 9.70 -9.99 8.66
N GLU A 30 9.56 -9.44 9.88
CA GLU A 30 9.85 -10.12 11.15
C GLU A 30 8.96 -11.34 11.39
N ALA A 31 7.77 -11.38 10.77
CA ALA A 31 6.90 -12.56 10.77
C ALA A 31 7.46 -13.74 9.95
N GLY A 32 8.58 -13.56 9.24
CA GLY A 32 9.26 -14.58 8.45
C GLY A 32 8.45 -15.11 7.26
N PRO A 33 7.85 -14.25 6.40
CA PRO A 33 7.06 -14.72 5.27
C PRO A 33 7.94 -15.41 4.21
N GLU A 34 7.45 -16.53 3.66
CA GLU A 34 8.07 -17.19 2.51
C GLU A 34 7.87 -16.38 1.22
N VAL A 35 6.72 -15.72 1.12
CA VAL A 35 6.35 -14.83 0.01
C VAL A 35 5.77 -13.54 0.55
N VAL A 36 6.21 -12.41 0.01
CA VAL A 36 5.55 -11.11 0.22
C VAL A 36 4.68 -10.76 -1.00
N VAL A 37 3.36 -10.69 -0.78
CA VAL A 37 2.39 -10.25 -1.79
C VAL A 37 2.27 -8.73 -1.72
N VAL A 38 2.63 -8.05 -2.80
CA VAL A 38 2.41 -6.60 -2.96
C VAL A 38 1.08 -6.40 -3.67
N VAL A 39 0.07 -5.93 -2.94
CA VAL A 39 -1.25 -5.62 -3.50
C VAL A 39 -1.39 -4.11 -3.66
N GLY A 40 -1.75 -3.69 -4.86
CA GLY A 40 -1.91 -2.29 -5.23
C GLY A 40 -2.86 -2.17 -6.40
N ASP A 41 -3.27 -0.94 -6.73
CA ASP A 41 -4.11 -0.70 -7.92
C ASP A 41 -3.49 -1.34 -9.18
N GLY A 42 -4.33 -2.03 -9.97
CA GLY A 42 -3.90 -2.83 -11.11
C GLY A 42 -5.02 -3.73 -11.64
N ALA A 43 -4.89 -4.13 -12.91
CA ALA A 43 -5.88 -4.98 -13.57
C ALA A 43 -5.87 -6.41 -13.01
N GLY A 44 -7.06 -6.97 -12.75
CA GLY A 44 -7.24 -8.36 -12.34
C GLY A 44 -6.69 -9.34 -13.37
N GLY A 45 -6.18 -10.48 -12.88
CA GLY A 45 -5.53 -11.51 -13.69
C GLY A 45 -4.09 -11.18 -14.10
N VAL A 46 -3.57 -10.00 -13.73
CA VAL A 46 -2.18 -9.61 -13.98
C VAL A 46 -1.35 -9.83 -12.72
N ARG A 47 -0.26 -10.57 -12.87
CA ARG A 47 0.72 -10.81 -11.80
C ARG A 47 2.09 -10.28 -12.19
N PHE A 48 2.79 -9.70 -11.22
CA PHE A 48 4.16 -9.21 -11.35
C PHE A 48 5.12 -10.08 -10.52
N GLY A 49 6.30 -10.37 -11.05
CA GLY A 49 7.27 -11.25 -10.42
C GLY A 49 8.70 -11.08 -10.97
N PRO A 50 9.54 -12.12 -10.89
CA PRO A 50 10.93 -12.06 -11.32
C PRO A 50 11.11 -11.59 -12.76
N GLY A 51 11.92 -10.54 -12.95
CA GLY A 51 12.22 -9.96 -14.26
C GLY A 51 11.29 -8.80 -14.67
N ASP A 52 10.20 -8.56 -13.94
CA ASP A 52 9.35 -7.40 -14.13
C ASP A 52 9.97 -6.16 -13.48
N GLY A 53 9.64 -4.97 -14.00
CA GLY A 53 10.17 -3.71 -13.52
C GLY A 53 9.68 -2.52 -14.32
N GLY A 54 9.87 -1.33 -13.75
CA GLY A 54 9.43 -0.07 -14.35
C GLY A 54 10.42 1.05 -14.07
N ASP A 55 10.03 2.27 -14.39
CA ASP A 55 10.83 3.45 -14.09
C ASP A 55 9.98 4.54 -13.44
N LEU A 56 10.62 5.44 -12.73
CA LEU A 56 9.99 6.54 -12.01
C LEU A 56 10.10 7.87 -12.78
N ARG A 57 10.45 7.83 -14.08
CA ARG A 57 10.74 9.04 -14.88
C ARG A 57 9.51 9.94 -15.01
N GLY A 58 8.33 9.34 -15.12
CA GLY A 58 7.04 10.05 -15.13
C GLY A 58 6.75 10.83 -13.83
N PHE A 59 7.53 10.59 -12.78
CA PHE A 59 7.43 11.25 -11.47
C PHE A 59 8.66 12.12 -11.16
N GLY A 60 9.47 12.44 -12.17
CA GLY A 60 10.65 13.30 -12.02
C GLY A 60 11.89 12.59 -11.49
N VAL A 61 11.89 11.26 -11.37
CA VAL A 61 13.01 10.47 -10.87
C VAL A 61 13.55 9.59 -11.99
N ASP A 62 14.73 9.90 -12.52
CA ASP A 62 15.37 9.10 -13.57
C ASP A 62 16.01 7.82 -13.00
N ARG A 63 15.15 6.86 -12.62
CA ARG A 63 15.55 5.60 -12.00
C ARG A 63 14.69 4.44 -12.51
N GLU A 64 15.35 3.35 -12.89
CA GLU A 64 14.72 2.04 -13.09
C GLU A 64 14.54 1.35 -11.73
N VAL A 65 13.36 0.78 -11.52
CA VAL A 65 12.98 0.07 -10.30
C VAL A 65 12.57 -1.36 -10.68
N PRO A 66 13.39 -2.36 -10.35
CA PRO A 66 12.99 -3.75 -10.51
C PRO A 66 11.82 -4.07 -9.57
N PHE A 67 10.82 -4.80 -10.05
CA PHE A 67 9.81 -5.37 -9.16
C PHE A 67 10.38 -6.54 -8.38
N ALA A 68 11.11 -7.44 -9.06
CA ALA A 68 11.77 -8.58 -8.42
C ALA A 68 12.98 -9.06 -9.24
N GLY A 69 14.16 -9.06 -8.62
CA GLY A 69 15.41 -9.45 -9.29
C GLY A 69 15.76 -8.50 -10.44
N ARG A 70 16.67 -8.92 -11.31
CA ARG A 70 17.10 -8.10 -12.46
C ARG A 70 16.00 -8.01 -13.51
N VAL A 71 15.67 -6.80 -13.96
CA VAL A 71 14.73 -6.53 -15.07
C VAL A 71 15.18 -7.26 -16.34
N ARG A 72 14.25 -7.91 -17.03
CA ARG A 72 14.50 -8.70 -18.25
C ARG A 72 13.79 -8.09 -19.46
N PRO A 73 14.35 -8.23 -20.68
CA PRO A 73 13.60 -7.92 -21.90
C PRO A 73 12.28 -8.69 -21.94
N GLY A 74 11.18 -7.99 -22.24
CA GLY A 74 9.84 -8.57 -22.26
C GLY A 74 9.16 -8.70 -20.88
N GLY A 75 9.81 -8.26 -19.80
CA GLY A 75 9.18 -8.11 -18.49
C GLY A 75 8.03 -7.10 -18.52
N ARG A 76 7.04 -7.31 -17.65
CA ARG A 76 5.91 -6.40 -17.49
C ARG A 76 6.34 -5.15 -16.75
N ARG A 77 5.62 -4.04 -17.00
CA ARG A 77 5.74 -2.79 -16.26
C ARG A 77 4.66 -2.72 -15.18
N PRO A 78 4.99 -2.90 -13.90
CA PRO A 78 4.02 -2.76 -12.82
C PRO A 78 3.53 -1.32 -12.67
N PRO A 79 2.29 -1.12 -12.19
CA PRO A 79 1.82 0.17 -11.70
C PRO A 79 2.69 0.74 -10.58
N LEU A 80 2.59 2.05 -10.37
CA LEU A 80 3.32 2.76 -9.33
C LEU A 80 3.25 2.11 -7.93
N PRO A 81 2.08 1.72 -7.38
CA PRO A 81 2.02 1.14 -6.04
C PRO A 81 2.89 -0.13 -5.90
N HIS A 82 2.98 -0.95 -6.94
CA HIS A 82 3.84 -2.13 -6.95
C HIS A 82 5.33 -1.78 -7.00
N LEU A 83 5.71 -0.76 -7.77
CA LEU A 83 7.10 -0.28 -7.83
C LEU A 83 7.53 0.33 -6.49
N VAL A 84 6.65 1.10 -5.84
CA VAL A 84 6.91 1.64 -4.50
C VAL A 84 7.01 0.51 -3.49
N GLY A 85 6.10 -0.48 -3.53
CA GLY A 85 6.18 -1.65 -2.65
C GLY A 85 7.47 -2.45 -2.83
N ALA A 86 7.93 -2.65 -4.07
CA ALA A 86 9.22 -3.27 -4.36
C ALA A 86 10.39 -2.48 -3.80
N GLN A 87 10.39 -1.15 -3.96
CA GLN A 87 11.42 -0.27 -3.38
C GLN A 87 11.46 -0.37 -1.85
N LEU A 88 10.30 -0.37 -1.18
CA LEU A 88 10.22 -0.50 0.27
C LEU A 88 10.78 -1.84 0.78
N LEU A 89 10.53 -2.92 0.03
CA LEU A 89 11.09 -4.24 0.34
C LEU A 89 12.60 -4.28 0.13
N ASP A 90 13.10 -3.66 -0.95
CA ASP A 90 14.54 -3.55 -1.21
C ASP A 90 15.24 -2.72 -0.11
N ASP A 91 14.65 -1.59 0.29
CA ASP A 91 15.17 -0.72 1.37
C ASP A 91 15.17 -1.43 2.74
N ALA A 92 14.24 -2.37 2.94
CA ALA A 92 14.17 -3.23 4.11
C ALA A 92 15.11 -4.46 4.04
N GLY A 93 15.84 -4.64 2.93
CA GLY A 93 16.77 -5.76 2.73
C GLY A 93 16.09 -7.10 2.42
N HIS A 94 14.83 -7.10 2.01
CA HIS A 94 14.10 -8.32 1.68
C HIS A 94 14.66 -8.97 0.40
N THR A 95 15.11 -10.22 0.50
CA THR A 95 15.66 -11.01 -0.62
C THR A 95 14.76 -12.19 -1.01
N GLY A 96 13.62 -12.36 -0.33
CA GLY A 96 12.68 -13.44 -0.55
C GLY A 96 11.82 -13.29 -1.81
N SER A 97 10.90 -14.23 -1.97
CA SER A 97 9.95 -14.22 -3.09
C SER A 97 8.93 -13.10 -2.92
N ARG A 98 8.66 -12.38 -4.01
CA ARG A 98 7.62 -11.35 -4.04
C ARG A 98 6.70 -11.51 -5.24
N LEU A 99 5.43 -11.25 -5.02
CA LEU A 99 4.37 -11.39 -6.02
C LEU A 99 3.50 -10.13 -6.01
N GLY A 100 3.42 -9.44 -7.14
CA GLY A 100 2.57 -8.25 -7.28
C GLY A 100 1.22 -8.63 -7.88
N VAL A 101 0.12 -8.22 -7.27
CA VAL A 101 -1.24 -8.50 -7.76
C VAL A 101 -2.19 -7.32 -7.60
N GLY A 102 -3.29 -7.35 -8.34
CA GLY A 102 -4.43 -6.45 -8.12
C GLY A 102 -5.31 -6.91 -6.94
N PRO A 103 -6.21 -6.06 -6.44
CA PRO A 103 -7.07 -6.37 -5.31
C PRO A 103 -7.95 -7.61 -5.51
N ASP A 104 -8.50 -7.79 -6.72
CA ASP A 104 -9.41 -8.90 -7.05
C ASP A 104 -8.73 -10.28 -6.97
N ASP A 105 -7.41 -10.33 -7.15
CA ASP A 105 -6.63 -11.56 -7.15
C ASP A 105 -6.13 -11.95 -5.74
N LEU A 106 -6.16 -11.03 -4.78
CA LEU A 106 -5.52 -11.21 -3.46
C LEU A 106 -6.05 -12.45 -2.75
N ALA A 107 -7.37 -12.61 -2.67
CA ALA A 107 -7.98 -13.74 -1.96
C ALA A 107 -7.62 -15.09 -2.60
N GLY A 108 -7.56 -15.17 -3.94
CA GLY A 108 -7.13 -16.38 -4.63
C GLY A 108 -5.67 -16.71 -4.33
N VAL A 109 -4.80 -15.71 -4.45
CA VAL A 109 -3.36 -15.84 -4.18
C VAL A 109 -3.08 -16.28 -2.76
N LEU A 110 -3.75 -15.70 -1.76
CA LEU A 110 -3.56 -16.08 -0.36
C LEU A 110 -4.02 -17.50 -0.04
N ARG A 111 -4.99 -18.05 -0.79
CA ARG A 111 -5.39 -19.46 -0.67
C ARG A 111 -4.42 -20.42 -1.35
N ASP A 112 -3.82 -19.99 -2.46
CA ASP A 112 -3.00 -20.85 -3.31
C ASP A 112 -1.53 -20.90 -2.86
N LEU A 113 -1.03 -19.86 -2.18
CA LEU A 113 0.35 -19.81 -1.70
C LEU A 113 0.53 -20.69 -0.45
N PRO A 114 1.54 -21.56 -0.43
CA PRO A 114 1.88 -22.32 0.77
C PRO A 114 2.62 -21.45 1.79
N GLY A 115 2.52 -21.84 3.07
CA GLY A 115 3.32 -21.26 4.14
C GLY A 115 2.90 -19.85 4.58
N PRO A 116 3.71 -19.20 5.44
CA PRO A 116 3.45 -17.85 5.90
C PRO A 116 3.58 -16.83 4.77
N VAL A 117 2.52 -16.04 4.55
CA VAL A 117 2.49 -14.98 3.53
C VAL A 117 2.46 -13.61 4.20
N GLY A 118 3.35 -12.73 3.78
CA GLY A 118 3.33 -11.31 4.11
C GLY A 118 2.51 -10.55 3.07
N VAL A 119 1.70 -9.57 3.48
CA VAL A 119 0.97 -8.71 2.54
C VAL A 119 1.41 -7.27 2.74
N LEU A 120 1.89 -6.65 1.67
CA LEU A 120 2.16 -5.22 1.59
C LEU A 120 1.03 -4.56 0.79
N ALA A 121 0.10 -3.93 1.51
CA ALA A 121 -1.08 -3.28 0.94
C ALA A 121 -0.79 -1.81 0.62
N MET A 122 -0.80 -1.47 -0.67
CA MET A 122 -0.34 -0.18 -1.18
C MET A 122 -1.52 0.67 -1.66
N GLY A 123 -1.78 1.78 -0.98
CA GLY A 123 -2.80 2.75 -1.36
C GLY A 123 -2.81 3.97 -0.46
N ASP A 124 -3.29 5.09 -0.99
CA ASP A 124 -3.42 6.36 -0.27
C ASP A 124 -4.88 6.57 0.21
N GLY A 125 -5.06 7.35 1.28
CA GLY A 125 -6.36 7.88 1.70
C GLY A 125 -6.88 8.97 0.78
N SER A 126 -7.91 9.69 1.23
CA SER A 126 -8.58 10.68 0.42
C SER A 126 -7.62 11.78 -0.03
N ALA A 127 -7.69 12.18 -1.31
CA ALA A 127 -6.86 13.25 -1.89
C ALA A 127 -7.59 14.60 -1.92
N ARG A 128 -8.42 14.85 -0.91
CA ARG A 128 -9.32 16.01 -0.77
C ARG A 128 -9.32 16.64 0.63
N ARG A 129 -8.25 16.44 1.42
CA ARG A 129 -8.19 16.83 2.86
C ARG A 129 -7.89 18.30 3.13
N SER A 130 -7.48 19.07 2.12
CA SER A 130 -7.16 20.50 2.26
C SER A 130 -7.45 21.26 0.97
N GLU A 131 -7.47 22.59 1.04
CA GLU A 131 -7.57 23.45 -0.16
C GLU A 131 -6.39 23.25 -1.12
N LYS A 132 -5.26 22.78 -0.61
CA LYS A 132 -4.05 22.46 -1.39
C LYS A 132 -4.08 21.04 -1.96
N ALA A 133 -5.14 20.27 -1.69
CA ALA A 133 -5.25 18.91 -2.16
C ALA A 133 -5.49 18.86 -3.68
N PRO A 134 -4.98 17.84 -4.39
CA PRO A 134 -5.16 17.71 -5.84
C PRO A 134 -6.63 17.69 -6.30
N GLY A 135 -7.53 17.14 -5.46
CA GLY A 135 -8.95 16.99 -5.80
C GLY A 135 -9.88 18.11 -5.31
N ALA A 136 -9.34 19.23 -4.83
CA ALA A 136 -10.04 20.26 -4.05
C ALA A 136 -10.57 19.76 -2.68
N LEU A 137 -10.75 20.68 -1.73
CA LEU A 137 -11.24 20.35 -0.38
C LEU A 137 -12.65 19.76 -0.45
N ASP A 138 -12.84 18.62 0.23
CA ASP A 138 -14.14 18.00 0.45
C ASP A 138 -14.34 17.75 1.95
N PRO A 139 -15.39 18.31 2.59
CA PRO A 139 -15.61 18.12 4.03
C PRO A 139 -15.77 16.65 4.46
N ALA A 140 -16.17 15.75 3.55
CA ALA A 140 -16.31 14.33 3.84
C ALA A 140 -14.98 13.56 3.83
N ALA A 141 -13.92 14.14 3.25
CA ALA A 141 -12.59 13.53 3.20
C ALA A 141 -12.04 13.23 4.60
N ALA A 142 -12.20 14.18 5.53
CA ALA A 142 -11.70 14.07 6.89
C ALA A 142 -12.39 12.95 7.70
N PRO A 143 -13.75 12.89 7.78
CA PRO A 143 -14.44 11.76 8.39
C PRO A 143 -14.17 10.41 7.73
N PHE A 144 -14.05 10.38 6.40
CA PHE A 144 -13.78 9.13 5.67
C PHE A 144 -12.44 8.53 6.07
N ASP A 145 -11.35 9.32 6.02
CA ASP A 145 -10.02 8.86 6.43
C ASP A 145 -9.99 8.47 7.91
N ALA A 146 -10.69 9.21 8.78
CA ALA A 146 -10.78 8.87 10.21
C ALA A 146 -11.48 7.52 10.46
N ALA A 147 -12.50 7.17 9.68
CA ALA A 147 -13.15 5.87 9.75
C ALA A 147 -12.20 4.74 9.32
N VAL A 148 -11.43 4.95 8.24
CA VAL A 148 -10.38 4.01 7.81
C VAL A 148 -9.29 3.87 8.89
N ALA A 149 -8.82 4.97 9.47
CA ALA A 149 -7.84 4.98 10.54
C ALA A 149 -8.32 4.18 11.77
N ALA A 150 -9.57 4.37 12.17
CA ALA A 150 -10.17 3.64 13.28
C ALA A 150 -10.24 2.13 13.01
N ALA A 151 -10.63 1.72 11.80
CA ALA A 151 -10.63 0.31 11.39
C ALA A 151 -9.21 -0.28 11.41
N LEU A 152 -8.24 0.43 10.85
CA LEU A 152 -6.83 0.05 10.85
C LEU A 152 -6.24 -0.06 12.26
N ALA A 153 -6.60 0.84 13.17
CA ALA A 153 -6.11 0.81 14.55
C ALA A 153 -6.73 -0.33 15.38
N SER A 154 -7.99 -0.65 15.14
CA SER A 154 -8.74 -1.68 15.89
C SER A 154 -8.61 -3.08 15.31
N GLY A 155 -8.13 -3.23 14.07
CA GLY A 155 -8.11 -4.52 13.38
C GLY A 155 -9.46 -4.93 12.80
N ASP A 156 -10.35 -3.98 12.53
CA ASP A 156 -11.70 -4.26 12.05
C ASP A 156 -11.71 -4.55 10.54
N ALA A 157 -11.45 -5.81 10.20
CA ALA A 157 -11.47 -6.30 8.83
C ALA A 157 -12.85 -6.16 8.16
N ALA A 158 -13.95 -6.18 8.93
CA ALA A 158 -15.29 -6.06 8.39
C ALA A 158 -15.56 -4.64 7.91
N VAL A 159 -15.16 -3.63 8.68
CA VAL A 159 -15.25 -2.22 8.25
C VAL A 159 -14.42 -1.98 6.98
N LEU A 160 -13.20 -2.53 6.91
CA LEU A 160 -12.38 -2.40 5.70
C LEU A 160 -13.02 -3.07 4.48
N ALA A 161 -13.60 -4.27 4.66
CA ALA A 161 -14.28 -5.00 3.59
C ALA A 161 -15.53 -4.26 3.06
N ASP A 162 -16.19 -3.47 3.91
CA ASP A 162 -17.44 -2.78 3.60
C ASP A 162 -17.28 -1.31 3.18
N LEU A 163 -16.04 -0.79 3.08
CA LEU A 163 -15.79 0.59 2.65
C LEU A 163 -16.52 0.96 1.35
N ASP A 164 -17.30 2.03 1.35
CA ASP A 164 -18.04 2.46 0.17
C ASP A 164 -17.09 2.82 -0.99
N ALA A 165 -17.12 2.01 -2.06
CA ALA A 165 -16.28 2.19 -3.23
C ALA A 165 -16.64 3.45 -4.03
N ALA A 166 -17.92 3.84 -4.07
CA ALA A 166 -18.36 5.04 -4.75
C ALA A 166 -17.91 6.29 -3.98
N GLU A 167 -18.01 6.27 -2.65
CA GLU A 167 -17.50 7.35 -1.80
C GLU A 167 -15.97 7.46 -1.88
N GLY A 168 -15.27 6.33 -1.84
CA GLY A 168 -13.82 6.27 -2.07
C GLY A 168 -13.42 6.91 -3.39
N ALA A 169 -14.10 6.58 -4.48
CA ALA A 169 -13.86 7.18 -5.79
C ALA A 169 -14.17 8.69 -5.80
N ARG A 170 -15.26 9.12 -5.17
CA ARG A 170 -15.66 10.53 -5.05
C ARG A 170 -14.60 11.35 -4.32
N LEU A 171 -14.00 10.78 -3.28
CA LEU A 171 -12.98 11.38 -2.43
C LEU A 171 -11.54 11.15 -2.94
N LEU A 172 -11.38 10.46 -4.07
CA LEU A 172 -10.08 10.09 -4.64
C LEU A 172 -9.20 9.27 -3.66
N ALA A 173 -9.83 8.43 -2.83
CA ALA A 173 -9.14 7.51 -1.92
C ALA A 173 -8.70 6.24 -2.67
N ALA A 174 -7.49 6.29 -3.24
CA ALA A 174 -6.96 5.22 -4.09
C ALA A 174 -6.78 3.88 -3.34
N GLY A 175 -6.68 3.89 -2.01
CA GLY A 175 -6.53 2.69 -1.18
C GLY A 175 -7.78 1.84 -1.03
N VAL A 176 -8.98 2.35 -1.34
CA VAL A 176 -10.25 1.64 -1.06
C VAL A 176 -10.33 0.24 -1.69
N PRO A 177 -10.00 0.03 -2.98
CA PRO A 177 -10.02 -1.33 -3.56
C PRO A 177 -9.09 -2.29 -2.80
N VAL A 178 -7.90 -1.82 -2.42
CA VAL A 178 -6.89 -2.61 -1.69
C VAL A 178 -7.36 -2.94 -0.27
N TRP A 179 -7.87 -1.95 0.47
CA TRP A 179 -8.35 -2.15 1.83
C TRP A 179 -9.55 -3.08 1.88
N ARG A 180 -10.47 -2.99 0.92
CA ARG A 180 -11.59 -3.95 0.78
C ARG A 180 -11.10 -5.37 0.56
N ALA A 181 -10.11 -5.57 -0.32
CA ALA A 181 -9.54 -6.89 -0.56
C ALA A 181 -8.84 -7.47 0.67
N VAL A 182 -8.07 -6.66 1.40
CA VAL A 182 -7.41 -7.07 2.66
C VAL A 182 -8.44 -7.38 3.74
N GLY A 183 -9.45 -6.53 3.92
CA GLY A 183 -10.56 -6.75 4.85
C GLY A 183 -11.27 -8.06 4.55
N ALA A 184 -11.65 -8.30 3.30
CA ALA A 184 -12.29 -9.54 2.86
C ALA A 184 -11.43 -10.78 3.14
N ALA A 185 -10.12 -10.70 2.89
CA ALA A 185 -9.18 -11.80 3.15
C ALA A 185 -8.99 -12.11 4.65
N LEU A 186 -9.31 -11.16 5.53
CA LEU A 186 -9.14 -11.27 6.98
C LEU A 186 -10.48 -11.34 7.74
N LEU A 187 -11.61 -11.43 7.05
CA LEU A 187 -12.93 -11.58 7.69
C LEU A 187 -12.94 -12.77 8.66
N GLY A 188 -13.37 -12.50 9.89
CA GLY A 188 -13.44 -13.50 10.96
C GLY A 188 -12.08 -13.95 11.52
N ARG A 189 -10.96 -13.36 11.07
CA ARG A 189 -9.63 -13.67 11.59
C ARG A 189 -9.21 -12.63 12.63
N PRO A 190 -8.91 -13.02 13.87
CA PRO A 190 -8.37 -12.08 14.85
C PRO A 190 -6.98 -11.61 14.41
N VAL A 191 -6.74 -10.30 14.54
CA VAL A 191 -5.44 -9.69 14.26
C VAL A 191 -4.95 -8.90 15.48
N THR A 192 -3.63 -8.83 15.65
CA THR A 192 -3.01 -7.75 16.42
C THR A 192 -2.80 -6.59 15.46
N ALA A 193 -3.44 -5.46 15.73
CA ALA A 193 -3.40 -4.27 14.89
C ALA A 193 -2.63 -3.12 15.55
N GLU A 194 -1.92 -2.35 14.74
CA GLU A 194 -1.21 -1.15 15.17
C GLU A 194 -1.23 -0.11 14.05
N LEU A 195 -1.82 1.05 14.33
CA LEU A 195 -1.74 2.25 13.48
C LEU A 195 -0.52 3.08 13.88
N ARG A 196 0.44 3.25 12.98
CA ARG A 196 1.70 3.98 13.20
C ARG A 196 1.65 5.42 12.71
N HIS A 197 0.79 5.71 11.74
CA HIS A 197 0.67 7.04 11.17
C HIS A 197 -0.73 7.28 10.60
N ASP A 198 -1.24 8.48 10.82
CA ASP A 198 -2.45 9.05 10.23
C ASP A 198 -2.24 10.57 10.19
N ASP A 199 -1.91 11.09 9.01
CA ASP A 199 -1.80 12.53 8.77
C ASP A 199 -2.04 12.83 7.29
N ALA A 200 -2.30 14.09 6.95
CA ALA A 200 -2.51 14.56 5.58
C ALA A 200 -1.67 15.80 5.22
N PRO A 201 -0.33 15.78 5.39
CA PRO A 201 0.53 16.95 5.23
C PRO A 201 0.49 17.56 3.82
N PHE A 202 0.06 16.79 2.82
CA PHE A 202 -0.04 17.21 1.42
C PHE A 202 -1.50 17.28 0.92
N GLY A 203 -2.48 17.29 1.82
CA GLY A 203 -3.90 17.21 1.46
C GLY A 203 -4.36 15.83 0.99
N VAL A 204 -3.49 14.83 1.10
CA VAL A 204 -3.76 13.40 0.85
C VAL A 204 -3.61 12.66 2.16
N GLY A 205 -4.57 11.80 2.52
CA GLY A 205 -4.47 10.95 3.72
C GLY A 205 -3.37 9.90 3.60
N TYR A 206 -2.42 9.91 4.54
CA TYR A 206 -1.36 8.91 4.66
C TYR A 206 -1.60 8.08 5.92
N LEU A 207 -2.06 6.86 5.73
CA LEU A 207 -2.28 5.91 6.81
C LEU A 207 -1.25 4.79 6.74
N VAL A 208 -0.62 4.46 7.86
CA VAL A 208 0.34 3.36 7.95
C VAL A 208 -0.02 2.48 9.13
N ALA A 209 -0.30 1.21 8.86
CA ALA A 209 -0.64 0.22 9.88
C ALA A 209 0.04 -1.12 9.61
N SER A 210 0.16 -1.95 10.65
CA SER A 210 0.53 -3.36 10.52
C SER A 210 -0.50 -4.23 11.23
N TRP A 211 -0.92 -5.30 10.57
CA TRP A 211 -1.76 -6.33 11.17
C TRP A 211 -1.02 -7.67 11.15
N THR A 212 -1.03 -8.37 12.28
CA THR A 212 -0.53 -9.74 12.39
C THR A 212 -1.69 -10.66 12.76
N ALA A 213 -2.04 -11.58 11.87
CA ALA A 213 -3.07 -12.59 12.17
C ALA A 213 -2.63 -13.47 13.33
N ARG A 214 -3.58 -13.78 14.23
CA ARG A 214 -3.37 -14.69 15.37
C ARG A 214 -3.77 -16.13 15.04
#